data_AF-A0AAW5N3H2-F1
#
_entry.id   AF-A0AAW5N3H2-F1
#
_cell.length_a   1.000
_cell.length_b   1.000
_cell.length_c   1.000
_cell.angle_alpha   90.00
_cell.angle_beta   90.00
_cell.angle_gamma   90.00
#
_symmetry.space_group_name_H-M   'P 1'
#
loop_
_entity.id
_entity.type
_entity.pdbx_description
1 polymer ?
#
loop_
_entity_poly.entity_id
_entity_poly.type
_entity_poly.pdbx_seq_one_letter_code
_entity_poly.pdbx_strand_id
1 'polypeptide(L)'
;MEQITSKDIYASLWKCRDFELSHLWQRSIFLTAFLVMCFTGYGSLLLKICEYVADDKKIIPFCILNVAGLCVAFLGIILSTLWIMMGKGSKAWYEKYEKALYNIERDITYSTKIVARDMDDAELVHGSLPRPVPLDANLFTTNAGKFSVSRINIAIGQISMIVWGVIYLIQSICFSFSKQLYTLLGNCEGCPLAGFISLFVWLLLLILSIVIIKYTSWCRSSGI
;
A
#
# COMPACT_ATOMS: atom_id res chain seq x y z
N MET A 1 10.62 -6.15 43.18
CA MET A 1 10.66 -5.76 41.77
C MET A 1 11.58 -6.76 41.11
N GLU A 2 11.03 -7.76 40.42
CA GLU A 2 11.83 -8.79 39.73
C GLU A 2 12.81 -8.07 38.79
N GLN A 3 14.10 -8.38 38.91
CA GLN A 3 15.10 -7.82 38.00
C GLN A 3 14.86 -8.43 36.62
N ILE A 4 14.64 -7.56 35.63
CA ILE A 4 14.47 -7.99 34.23
C ILE A 4 15.77 -8.70 33.84
N THR A 5 15.67 -9.98 33.52
CA THR A 5 16.83 -10.77 33.12
C THR A 5 17.11 -10.50 31.64
N SER A 6 18.37 -10.58 31.26
CA SER A 6 18.82 -10.52 29.86
C SER A 6 17.99 -11.41 28.91
N LYS A 7 17.66 -12.62 29.39
CA LYS A 7 16.78 -13.57 28.69
C LYS A 7 15.39 -13.03 28.39
N ASP A 8 14.81 -12.26 29.32
CA ASP A 8 13.50 -11.64 29.15
C ASP A 8 13.54 -10.55 28.07
N ILE A 9 14.63 -9.78 27.99
CA ILE A 9 14.85 -8.77 26.94
C ILE A 9 14.93 -9.44 25.57
N TYR A 10 15.73 -10.50 25.45
CA TYR A 10 15.87 -11.26 24.21
C TYR A 10 14.55 -11.90 23.77
N ALA A 11 13.84 -12.55 24.69
CA ALA A 11 12.52 -13.12 24.42
C ALA A 11 11.47 -12.06 24.03
N SER A 12 11.51 -10.90 24.69
CA SER A 12 10.64 -9.76 24.36
C SER A 12 10.91 -9.22 22.96
N LEU A 13 12.17 -9.12 22.52
CA LEU A 13 12.53 -8.69 21.17
C LEU A 13 12.00 -9.66 20.10
N TRP A 14 12.14 -10.97 20.30
CA TRP A 14 11.54 -11.97 19.42
C TRP A 14 10.02 -11.84 19.36
N LYS A 15 9.37 -11.69 20.52
CA LYS A 15 7.93 -11.46 20.61
C LYS A 15 7.50 -10.19 19.87
N CYS A 16 8.22 -9.08 20.02
CA CYS A 16 7.94 -7.82 19.31
C CYS A 16 8.08 -7.97 17.80
N ARG A 17 9.10 -8.70 17.33
CA ARG A 17 9.31 -8.96 15.90
C ARG A 17 8.16 -9.78 15.31
N ASP A 18 7.78 -10.87 15.96
CA ASP A 18 6.69 -11.75 15.49
C ASP A 18 5.33 -11.06 15.57
N PHE A 19 5.12 -10.24 16.62
CA PHE A 19 3.97 -9.35 16.74
C PHE A 19 3.88 -8.39 15.55
N GLU A 20 4.97 -7.70 15.17
CA GLU A 20 4.93 -6.77 14.04
C GLU A 20 4.71 -7.50 12.70
N LEU A 21 5.29 -8.70 12.52
CA LEU A 21 5.11 -9.49 11.30
C LEU A 21 3.66 -9.98 11.15
N SER A 22 3.05 -10.49 12.21
CA SER A 22 1.65 -10.95 12.20
C SER A 22 0.68 -9.78 12.01
N HIS A 23 0.91 -8.65 12.68
CA HIS A 23 0.11 -7.45 12.49
C HIS A 23 0.26 -6.84 11.09
N LEU A 24 1.44 -6.91 10.47
CA LEU A 24 1.64 -6.47 9.08
C LEU A 24 0.68 -7.21 8.14
N TRP A 25 0.58 -8.52 8.28
CA TRP A 25 -0.33 -9.35 7.49
C TRP A 25 -1.80 -9.08 7.81
N GLN A 26 -2.16 -9.02 9.10
CA GLN A 26 -3.55 -8.76 9.51
C GLN A 26 -4.05 -7.40 8.98
N ARG A 27 -3.22 -6.36 9.10
CA ARG A 27 -3.59 -5.02 8.60
C ARG A 27 -3.66 -4.98 7.06
N SER A 28 -2.84 -5.78 6.37
CA SER A 28 -2.91 -5.94 4.91
C SER A 28 -4.21 -6.63 4.46
N ILE A 29 -4.65 -7.68 5.15
CA ILE A 29 -5.92 -8.37 4.87
C ILE A 29 -7.11 -7.42 5.03
N PHE A 30 -7.13 -6.61 6.10
CA PHE A 30 -8.16 -5.60 6.33
C PHE A 30 -8.27 -4.64 5.14
N LEU A 31 -7.14 -4.10 4.68
CA LEU A 31 -7.13 -3.13 3.59
C LEU A 31 -7.47 -3.76 2.23
N THR A 32 -7.09 -5.03 2.03
CA THR A 32 -7.48 -5.82 0.86
C THR A 32 -9.00 -5.89 0.72
N ALA A 33 -9.73 -6.08 1.82
CA ALA A 33 -11.20 -6.16 1.78
C ALA A 33 -11.84 -4.85 1.26
N PHE A 34 -11.37 -3.68 1.70
CA PHE A 34 -11.87 -2.40 1.18
C PHE A 34 -11.52 -2.19 -0.29
N LEU A 35 -10.33 -2.61 -0.72
CA LEU A 35 -9.94 -2.51 -2.12
C LEU A 35 -10.80 -3.39 -3.02
N VAL A 36 -11.08 -4.64 -2.62
CA VAL A 36 -11.99 -5.53 -3.35
C VAL A 36 -13.40 -4.94 -3.42
N MET A 37 -13.88 -4.33 -2.34
CA MET A 37 -15.15 -3.61 -2.32
C MET A 37 -15.15 -2.42 -3.30
N CYS A 38 -14.08 -1.63 -3.34
CA CYS A 38 -13.94 -0.53 -4.30
C CYS A 38 -13.93 -1.04 -5.74
N PHE A 39 -13.22 -2.14 -6.04
CA PHE A 39 -13.21 -2.74 -7.38
C PHE A 39 -14.59 -3.22 -7.80
N THR A 40 -15.31 -3.87 -6.90
CA THR A 40 -16.67 -4.36 -7.16
C THR A 40 -17.65 -3.19 -7.35
N GLY A 41 -17.57 -2.19 -6.49
CA GLY A 41 -18.35 -0.97 -6.58
C GLY A 41 -18.09 -0.24 -7.90
N TYR A 42 -16.82 -0.04 -8.25
CA TYR A 42 -16.41 0.58 -9.51
C TYR A 42 -16.89 -0.23 -10.73
N GLY A 43 -16.75 -1.56 -10.70
CA GLY A 43 -17.24 -2.44 -11.77
C GLY A 43 -18.74 -2.32 -12.01
N SER A 44 -19.55 -2.25 -10.94
CA SER A 44 -21.00 -2.06 -11.07
C SER A 44 -21.37 -0.67 -11.64
N LEU A 45 -20.64 0.38 -11.24
CA LEU A 45 -20.80 1.72 -11.81
C LEU A 45 -20.42 1.74 -13.30
N LEU A 46 -19.30 1.08 -13.67
CA LEU A 46 -18.83 1.01 -15.05
C LEU A 46 -19.88 0.38 -15.98
N LEU A 47 -20.52 -0.71 -15.56
CA LEU A 47 -21.59 -1.35 -16.33
C LEU A 47 -22.77 -0.39 -16.58
N LYS A 48 -23.18 0.36 -15.54
CA LYS A 48 -24.26 1.34 -15.65
C LYS A 48 -23.88 2.53 -16.54
N ILE A 49 -22.62 2.97 -16.48
CA ILE A 49 -22.10 4.01 -17.37
C ILE A 49 -22.18 3.53 -18.82
N CYS A 50 -21.74 2.31 -19.12
CA CYS A 50 -21.82 1.73 -20.47
C CYS A 50 -23.27 1.64 -20.99
N GLU A 51 -24.23 1.29 -20.14
CA GLU A 51 -25.66 1.29 -20.51
C GLU A 51 -26.15 2.71 -20.86
N TYR A 52 -25.74 3.73 -20.09
CA TYR A 52 -26.20 5.11 -20.29
C TYR A 52 -25.44 5.87 -21.38
N VAL A 53 -24.26 5.40 -21.77
CA VAL A 53 -23.56 5.91 -22.96
C VAL A 53 -24.43 5.76 -24.22
N ALA A 54 -25.19 4.67 -24.33
CA ALA A 54 -26.02 4.38 -25.50
C ALA A 54 -27.38 5.11 -25.52
N ASP A 55 -27.80 5.73 -24.40
CA ASP A 55 -29.11 6.35 -24.24
C ASP A 55 -28.97 7.88 -24.04
N ASP A 56 -29.14 8.63 -25.13
CA ASP A 56 -29.00 10.10 -25.15
C ASP A 56 -29.98 10.83 -24.22
N LYS A 57 -31.05 10.17 -23.74
CA LYS A 57 -32.03 10.78 -22.82
C LYS A 57 -31.55 10.83 -21.37
N LYS A 58 -30.47 10.11 -21.01
CA LYS A 58 -29.99 9.96 -19.61
C LYS A 58 -28.71 10.74 -19.31
N ILE A 59 -28.65 12.01 -19.72
CA ILE A 59 -27.48 12.89 -19.55
C ILE A 59 -27.11 13.10 -18.08
N ILE A 60 -28.09 13.45 -17.23
CA ILE A 60 -27.84 13.76 -15.81
C ILE A 60 -27.38 12.51 -15.03
N PRO A 61 -28.07 11.35 -15.10
CA PRO A 61 -27.61 10.11 -14.47
C PRO A 61 -26.21 9.69 -14.93
N PHE A 62 -25.90 9.83 -16.22
CA PHE A 62 -24.57 9.53 -16.76
C PHE A 62 -23.47 10.37 -16.08
N CYS A 63 -23.68 11.69 -15.95
CA CYS A 63 -22.69 12.57 -15.32
C CYS A 63 -22.47 12.21 -13.84
N ILE A 64 -23.55 11.95 -13.09
CA ILE A 64 -23.47 11.57 -11.67
C ILE A 64 -22.68 10.27 -11.50
N LEU A 65 -22.94 9.25 -12.33
CA LEU A 65 -22.24 7.97 -12.25
C LEU A 65 -20.76 8.10 -12.60
N ASN A 66 -20.39 8.93 -13.58
CA ASN A 66 -18.99 9.15 -13.91
C ASN A 66 -18.23 9.85 -12.79
N VAL A 67 -18.83 10.87 -12.18
CA VAL A 67 -18.26 11.54 -11.00
C VAL A 67 -18.14 10.56 -9.83
N ALA A 68 -19.16 9.75 -9.57
CA ALA A 68 -19.09 8.70 -8.55
C ALA A 68 -17.97 7.70 -8.85
N GLY A 69 -17.79 7.28 -10.11
CA GLY A 69 -16.70 6.40 -10.54
C GLY A 69 -15.32 7.02 -10.31
N LEU A 70 -15.15 8.31 -10.61
CA LEU A 70 -13.92 9.05 -10.32
C LEU A 70 -13.65 9.16 -8.82
N CYS A 71 -14.67 9.39 -8.00
CA CYS A 71 -14.55 9.39 -6.54
C CYS A 71 -14.12 8.02 -5.99
N VAL A 72 -14.70 6.92 -6.51
CA VAL A 72 -14.30 5.56 -6.11
C VAL A 72 -12.87 5.27 -6.55
N ALA A 73 -12.48 5.65 -7.77
CA ALA A 73 -11.11 5.47 -8.24
C ALA A 73 -10.10 6.27 -7.40
N PHE A 74 -10.47 7.49 -7.01
CA PHE A 74 -9.67 8.32 -6.11
C PHE A 74 -9.53 7.69 -4.71
N LEU A 75 -10.63 7.16 -4.17
CA LEU A 75 -10.60 6.42 -2.91
C LEU A 75 -9.68 5.19 -3.00
N GLY A 76 -9.70 4.48 -4.13
CA GLY A 76 -8.79 3.36 -4.41
C GLY A 76 -7.31 3.76 -4.39
N ILE A 77 -6.96 4.93 -4.95
CA ILE A 77 -5.59 5.49 -4.88
C ILE A 77 -5.21 5.78 -3.42
N ILE A 78 -6.10 6.40 -2.64
CA ILE A 78 -5.85 6.70 -1.22
C ILE A 78 -5.63 5.42 -0.42
N LEU A 79 -6.52 4.44 -0.55
CA LEU A 79 -6.39 3.16 0.16
C LEU A 79 -5.10 2.42 -0.23
N SER A 80 -4.73 2.43 -1.51
CA SER A 80 -3.47 1.84 -1.97
C SER A 80 -2.24 2.56 -1.39
N THR A 81 -2.32 3.88 -1.26
CA THR A 81 -1.25 4.69 -0.64
C THR A 81 -1.10 4.38 0.85
N LEU A 82 -2.22 4.30 1.57
CA LEU A 82 -2.25 3.90 2.99
C LEU A 82 -1.65 2.50 3.17
N TRP A 83 -1.90 1.58 2.23
CA TRP A 83 -1.27 0.25 2.22
C TRP A 83 0.25 0.35 2.23
N ILE A 84 0.79 1.13 1.29
CA ILE A 84 2.24 1.28 1.14
C ILE A 84 2.85 1.92 2.38
N MET A 85 2.23 2.97 2.93
CA MET A 85 2.69 3.65 4.13
C MET A 85 2.72 2.70 5.34
N MET A 86 1.64 1.96 5.55
CA MET A 86 1.53 0.97 6.62
C MET A 86 2.56 -0.15 6.47
N GLY A 87 2.73 -0.70 5.26
CA GLY A 87 3.73 -1.74 4.98
C GLY A 87 5.16 -1.25 5.22
N LYS A 88 5.49 -0.02 4.83
CA LYS A 88 6.80 0.59 5.11
C LYS A 88 7.03 0.84 6.61
N GLY A 89 6.02 1.30 7.33
CA GLY A 89 6.09 1.53 8.77
C GLY A 89 6.38 0.24 9.54
N SER A 90 5.61 -0.82 9.27
CA SER A 90 5.84 -2.12 9.90
C SER A 90 7.20 -2.72 9.53
N LYS A 91 7.66 -2.55 8.29
CA LYS A 91 8.99 -2.99 7.86
C LYS A 91 10.12 -2.28 8.60
N ALA A 92 9.99 -0.98 8.86
CA ALA A 92 11.03 -0.21 9.57
C ALA A 92 11.21 -0.71 11.02
N TRP A 93 10.13 -1.01 11.73
CA TRP A 93 10.20 -1.61 13.06
C TRP A 93 10.74 -3.04 13.03
N TYR A 94 10.26 -3.85 12.09
CA TYR A 94 10.75 -5.21 11.89
C TYR A 94 12.29 -5.25 11.69
N GLU A 95 12.82 -4.42 10.79
CA GLU A 95 14.28 -4.35 10.52
C GLU A 95 15.05 -3.81 11.75
N LYS A 96 14.45 -2.92 12.54
CA LYS A 96 15.03 -2.45 13.81
C LYS A 96 15.15 -3.59 14.83
N TYR A 97 14.12 -4.42 14.98
CA TYR A 97 14.16 -5.59 15.86
C TYR A 97 15.15 -6.65 15.37
N GLU A 98 15.16 -6.97 14.06
CA GLU A 98 16.14 -7.91 13.50
C GLU A 98 17.58 -7.43 13.69
N LYS A 99 17.84 -6.13 13.47
CA LYS A 99 19.18 -5.56 13.67
C LYS A 99 19.61 -5.60 15.14
N ALA A 100 18.67 -5.37 16.07
CA ALA A 100 18.95 -5.48 17.50
C ALA A 100 19.30 -6.93 17.88
N LEU A 101 18.52 -7.91 17.40
CA LEU A 101 18.78 -9.34 17.61
C LEU A 101 20.12 -9.76 17.00
N TYR A 102 20.39 -9.37 15.76
CA TYR A 102 21.66 -9.66 15.07
C TYR A 102 22.87 -9.13 15.85
N ASN A 103 22.78 -7.92 16.38
CA ASN A 103 23.86 -7.33 17.17
C ASN A 103 24.05 -8.04 18.52
N ILE A 104 22.96 -8.51 19.16
CA ILE A 104 23.03 -9.31 20.40
C ILE A 104 23.78 -10.63 20.15
N GLU A 105 23.60 -11.26 18.99
CA GLU A 105 24.14 -12.59 18.71
C GLU A 105 25.56 -12.59 18.14
N ARG A 106 26.03 -11.47 17.54
CA ARG A 106 27.32 -11.43 16.84
C ARG A 106 28.31 -10.38 17.34
N ASP A 107 27.84 -9.35 18.02
CA ASP A 107 28.72 -8.33 18.60
C ASP A 107 28.82 -8.53 20.12
N ILE A 108 29.94 -9.11 20.55
CA ILE A 108 30.24 -9.37 21.97
C ILE A 108 30.13 -8.08 22.79
N THR A 109 30.54 -6.93 22.26
CA THR A 109 30.52 -5.65 23.01
C THR A 109 29.10 -5.12 23.20
N TYR A 110 28.25 -5.28 22.20
CA TYR A 110 26.82 -4.92 22.26
C TYR A 110 26.05 -5.92 23.15
N SER A 111 26.37 -7.20 23.00
CA SER A 111 25.77 -8.29 23.76
C SER A 111 26.07 -8.18 25.25
N THR A 112 27.33 -8.02 25.67
CA THR A 112 27.68 -7.88 27.10
C THR A 112 27.07 -6.63 27.75
N LYS A 113 26.73 -5.59 26.98
CA LYS A 113 26.06 -4.37 27.47
C LYS A 113 24.56 -4.55 27.69
N ILE A 114 23.89 -5.46 26.99
CA ILE A 114 22.43 -5.58 26.98
C ILE A 114 21.93 -6.95 27.47
N VAL A 115 22.63 -8.05 27.17
CA VAL A 115 22.09 -9.43 27.29
C VAL A 115 23.11 -10.49 27.77
N ALA A 116 24.39 -10.45 27.39
CA ALA A 116 25.30 -11.60 27.58
C ALA A 116 26.02 -11.68 28.93
N ARG A 117 25.59 -10.96 29.98
CA ARG A 117 26.20 -11.15 31.31
C ARG A 117 25.80 -12.49 31.95
N ASP A 118 24.60 -12.99 31.62
CA ASP A 118 23.96 -14.11 32.33
C ASP A 118 23.34 -15.17 31.40
N MET A 119 23.61 -15.11 30.09
CA MET A 119 23.01 -15.97 29.06
C MET A 119 24.06 -16.87 28.39
N ASP A 120 23.79 -18.17 28.29
CA ASP A 120 24.67 -19.15 27.64
C ASP A 120 24.55 -19.04 26.10
N ASP A 121 25.66 -19.27 25.37
CA ASP A 121 25.71 -19.20 23.91
C ASP A 121 24.73 -20.20 23.25
N ALA A 122 24.40 -21.29 23.94
CA ALA A 122 23.41 -22.27 23.52
C ALA A 122 21.96 -21.75 23.50
N GLU A 123 21.66 -20.66 24.23
CA GLU A 123 20.34 -20.03 24.22
C GLU A 123 20.15 -19.05 23.05
N LEU A 124 21.23 -18.74 22.30
CA LEU A 124 21.20 -17.88 21.13
C LEU A 124 20.84 -18.69 19.87
N VAL A 125 19.64 -18.42 19.35
CA VAL A 125 18.99 -19.27 18.33
C VAL A 125 19.57 -19.06 16.93
N HIS A 126 19.94 -17.83 16.55
CA HIS A 126 20.39 -17.58 15.17
C HIS A 126 21.88 -17.89 14.96
N GLY A 127 22.69 -17.80 16.02
CA GLY A 127 24.12 -18.16 15.99
C GLY A 127 24.37 -19.66 15.81
N SER A 128 23.40 -20.49 16.22
CA SER A 128 23.48 -21.95 16.18
C SER A 128 22.87 -22.59 14.92
N LEU A 129 22.25 -21.81 14.03
CA LEU A 129 21.67 -22.35 12.79
C LEU A 129 22.76 -22.73 11.77
N PRO A 130 22.57 -23.83 11.03
CA PRO A 130 23.46 -24.19 9.94
C PRO A 130 23.48 -23.08 8.88
N ARG A 131 24.62 -22.92 8.20
CA ARG A 131 24.75 -21.94 7.12
C ARG A 131 23.64 -22.16 6.09
N PRO A 132 22.98 -21.10 5.61
CA PRO A 132 21.89 -21.23 4.67
C PRO A 132 22.40 -21.90 3.39
N VAL A 133 21.70 -22.95 2.96
CA VAL A 133 21.82 -23.54 1.61
C VAL A 133 21.59 -22.41 0.59
N PRO A 134 22.31 -22.37 -0.56
CA PRO A 134 22.07 -21.35 -1.57
C PRO A 134 20.59 -21.32 -1.97
N LEU A 135 19.93 -20.22 -1.61
CA LEU A 135 18.53 -19.96 -1.91
C LEU A 135 18.37 -19.52 -3.37
N ASP A 136 17.30 -20.00 -3.99
CA ASP A 136 16.95 -19.69 -5.37
C ASP A 136 16.41 -18.26 -5.51
N ALA A 137 16.52 -17.70 -6.71
CA ALA A 137 15.94 -16.41 -7.06
C ALA A 137 14.98 -16.51 -8.25
N ASN A 138 14.90 -17.67 -8.89
CA ASN A 138 14.03 -17.88 -10.03
C ASN A 138 12.57 -18.04 -9.56
N LEU A 139 11.65 -17.32 -10.21
CA LEU A 139 10.22 -17.35 -9.87
C LEU A 139 9.52 -18.63 -10.35
N PHE A 140 10.09 -19.30 -11.35
CA PHE A 140 9.50 -20.48 -11.99
C PHE A 140 9.96 -21.80 -11.38
N THR A 141 10.86 -21.74 -10.41
CA THR A 141 11.33 -22.90 -9.64
C THR A 141 10.57 -22.98 -8.32
N THR A 142 10.27 -24.18 -7.85
CA THR A 142 9.61 -24.42 -6.55
C THR A 142 10.58 -24.43 -5.36
N ASN A 143 11.84 -24.09 -5.59
CA ASN A 143 12.88 -24.05 -4.56
C ASN A 143 12.67 -22.87 -3.60
N ALA A 144 13.18 -23.00 -2.37
CA ALA A 144 13.16 -21.92 -1.39
C ALA A 144 13.99 -20.73 -1.89
N GLY A 145 13.41 -19.51 -1.81
CA GLY A 145 14.02 -18.31 -2.39
C GLY A 145 14.19 -17.14 -1.43
N LYS A 146 15.00 -16.16 -1.84
CA LYS A 146 15.38 -14.98 -1.02
C LYS A 146 14.33 -13.86 -1.07
N PHE A 147 13.05 -14.20 -0.91
CA PHE A 147 11.97 -13.23 -1.01
C PHE A 147 11.53 -12.70 0.36
N SER A 148 11.55 -11.38 0.51
CA SER A 148 11.06 -10.73 1.72
C SER A 148 9.55 -10.56 1.66
N VAL A 149 8.86 -11.20 2.59
CA VAL A 149 7.40 -11.16 2.73
C VAL A 149 6.88 -9.73 2.85
N SER A 150 7.55 -8.87 3.63
CA SER A 150 7.17 -7.46 3.78
C SER A 150 7.37 -6.64 2.50
N ARG A 151 8.42 -6.92 1.72
CA ARG A 151 8.67 -6.26 0.42
C ARG A 151 7.60 -6.64 -0.61
N ILE A 152 7.22 -7.91 -0.66
CA ILE A 152 6.13 -8.37 -1.53
C ILE A 152 4.83 -7.66 -1.15
N ASN A 153 4.50 -7.58 0.14
CA ASN A 153 3.28 -6.90 0.58
C ASN A 153 3.25 -5.40 0.20
N ILE A 154 4.39 -4.71 0.29
CA ILE A 154 4.50 -3.32 -0.18
C ILE A 154 4.32 -3.23 -1.70
N ALA A 155 4.91 -4.17 -2.45
CA ALA A 155 4.79 -4.22 -3.91
C ALA A 155 3.35 -4.42 -4.38
N ILE A 156 2.55 -5.24 -3.67
CA ILE A 156 1.11 -5.39 -3.96
C ILE A 156 0.39 -4.05 -3.85
N GLY A 157 0.66 -3.27 -2.79
CA GLY A 157 0.11 -1.92 -2.65
C GLY A 157 0.53 -0.96 -3.77
N GLN A 158 1.79 -1.04 -4.23
CA GLN A 158 2.29 -0.25 -5.36
C GLN A 158 1.59 -0.60 -6.68
N ILE A 159 1.41 -1.89 -6.95
CA ILE A 159 0.69 -2.36 -8.14
C ILE A 159 -0.76 -1.87 -8.08
N SER A 160 -1.43 -1.99 -6.93
CA SER A 160 -2.81 -1.52 -6.77
C SER A 160 -2.93 -0.01 -7.01
N MET A 161 -1.99 0.79 -6.51
CA MET A 161 -1.94 2.24 -6.74
C MET A 161 -1.82 2.57 -8.24
N ILE A 162 -0.97 1.84 -8.97
CA ILE A 162 -0.81 2.02 -10.43
C ILE A 162 -2.11 1.67 -11.15
N VAL A 163 -2.73 0.53 -10.82
CA VAL A 163 -4.00 0.08 -11.43
C VAL A 163 -5.09 1.13 -11.22
N TRP A 164 -5.28 1.62 -10.00
CA TRP A 164 -6.26 2.68 -9.72
C TRP A 164 -5.93 4.00 -10.41
N GLY A 165 -4.64 4.35 -10.51
CA GLY A 165 -4.19 5.51 -11.29
C GLY A 165 -4.56 5.40 -12.77
N VAL A 166 -4.33 4.25 -13.39
CA VAL A 166 -4.70 3.99 -14.79
C VAL A 166 -6.23 4.04 -14.97
N ILE A 167 -6.99 3.43 -14.05
CA ILE A 167 -8.46 3.47 -14.07
C ILE A 167 -8.96 4.92 -14.00
N TYR A 168 -8.43 5.71 -13.07
CA TYR A 168 -8.78 7.13 -12.91
C TYR A 168 -8.48 7.93 -14.18
N LEU A 169 -7.30 7.72 -14.79
CA LEU A 169 -6.92 8.41 -16.02
C LEU A 169 -7.86 8.06 -17.18
N ILE A 170 -8.10 6.76 -17.42
CA ILE A 170 -9.02 6.31 -18.48
C ILE A 170 -10.41 6.90 -18.26
N GLN A 171 -10.95 6.81 -17.05
CA GLN A 171 -12.26 7.34 -16.71
C GLN A 171 -12.35 8.85 -16.91
N SER A 172 -11.31 9.60 -16.51
CA SER A 172 -11.25 11.06 -16.66
C SER A 172 -11.21 11.49 -18.14
N ILE A 173 -10.49 10.76 -18.99
CA ILE A 173 -10.44 11.01 -20.44
C ILE A 173 -11.79 10.70 -21.07
N CYS A 174 -12.35 9.51 -20.79
CA CYS A 174 -13.66 9.11 -21.31
C CYS A 174 -14.77 10.10 -20.92
N PHE A 175 -14.78 10.57 -19.67
CA PHE A 175 -15.76 11.55 -19.21
C PHE A 175 -15.56 12.91 -19.88
N SER A 176 -14.32 13.40 -19.99
CA SER A 176 -13.99 14.71 -20.56
C SER A 176 -14.32 14.84 -22.05
N PHE A 177 -14.27 13.73 -22.80
CA PHE A 177 -14.61 13.70 -24.23
C PHE A 177 -16.00 13.13 -24.52
N SER A 178 -16.84 12.89 -23.50
CA SER A 178 -18.19 12.37 -23.69
C SER A 178 -19.13 13.41 -24.31
N LYS A 179 -19.96 12.98 -25.28
CA LYS A 179 -20.97 13.84 -25.91
C LYS A 179 -21.95 14.42 -24.88
N GLN A 180 -22.34 13.60 -23.89
CA GLN A 180 -23.25 14.02 -22.82
C GLN A 180 -22.71 15.19 -21.99
N LEU A 181 -21.40 15.27 -21.75
CA LEU A 181 -20.78 16.39 -21.04
C LEU A 181 -20.90 17.70 -21.84
N TYR A 182 -20.63 17.64 -23.15
CA TYR A 182 -20.76 18.81 -24.03
C TYR A 182 -22.20 19.33 -24.10
N THR A 183 -23.17 18.41 -24.19
CA THR A 183 -24.60 18.75 -24.16
C THR A 183 -25.00 19.40 -22.83
N LEU A 184 -24.49 18.91 -21.69
CA LEU A 184 -24.75 19.49 -20.37
C LEU A 184 -24.17 20.89 -20.21
N LEU A 185 -22.98 21.13 -20.77
CA LEU A 185 -22.31 22.44 -20.70
C LEU A 185 -22.91 23.49 -21.66
N GLY A 186 -23.95 23.15 -22.42
CA GLY A 186 -24.64 24.09 -23.32
C GLY A 186 -23.85 24.43 -24.59
N ASN A 187 -22.76 23.70 -24.88
CA ASN A 187 -21.98 23.88 -26.09
C ASN A 187 -22.51 22.96 -27.20
N CYS A 188 -23.30 23.53 -28.12
CA CYS A 188 -23.91 22.81 -29.25
C CYS A 188 -22.91 22.40 -30.34
N GLU A 189 -21.72 23.01 -30.36
CA GLU A 189 -20.64 22.65 -31.28
C GLU A 189 -19.42 22.26 -30.45
N GLY A 190 -18.92 21.04 -30.68
CA GLY A 190 -17.88 20.37 -29.90
C GLY A 190 -16.54 21.09 -29.89
N CYS A 191 -16.47 22.25 -29.23
CA CYS A 191 -15.25 22.96 -28.97
C CYS A 191 -14.41 22.08 -28.02
N PRO A 192 -13.30 21.48 -28.50
CA PRO A 192 -12.53 20.52 -27.72
C PRO A 192 -11.90 21.17 -26.48
N LEU A 193 -11.88 22.51 -26.45
CA LEU A 193 -11.38 23.35 -25.37
C LEU A 193 -12.10 23.07 -24.04
N ALA A 194 -13.42 22.84 -24.04
CA ALA A 194 -14.16 22.51 -22.81
C ALA A 194 -13.77 21.13 -22.25
N GLY A 195 -13.55 20.14 -23.13
CA GLY A 195 -13.04 18.82 -22.74
C GLY A 195 -11.61 18.89 -22.21
N PHE A 196 -10.74 19.69 -22.84
CA PHE A 196 -9.37 19.92 -22.34
C PHE A 196 -9.34 20.62 -20.99
N ILE A 197 -10.22 21.61 -20.74
CA ILE A 197 -10.35 22.27 -19.43
C ILE A 197 -10.80 21.26 -18.37
N SER A 198 -11.83 20.46 -18.67
CA SER A 198 -12.31 19.41 -17.76
C SER A 198 -11.20 18.40 -17.42
N LEU A 199 -10.49 17.90 -18.43
CA LEU A 199 -9.37 16.98 -18.24
C LEU A 199 -8.25 17.61 -17.39
N PHE A 200 -7.93 18.88 -17.64
CA PHE A 200 -6.92 19.60 -16.88
C PHE A 200 -7.31 19.73 -15.41
N VAL A 201 -8.58 19.97 -15.09
CA VAL A 201 -9.08 20.00 -13.70
C VAL A 201 -8.89 18.64 -13.02
N TRP A 202 -9.24 17.53 -13.68
CA TRP A 202 -9.06 16.19 -13.11
C TRP A 202 -7.58 15.82 -12.92
N LEU A 203 -6.72 16.19 -13.86
CA LEU A 203 -5.27 16.00 -13.72
C LEU A 203 -4.70 16.85 -12.58
N LEU A 204 -5.15 18.09 -12.43
CA LEU A 204 -4.73 18.96 -11.35
C LEU A 204 -5.16 18.39 -9.99
N LEU A 205 -6.37 17.84 -9.86
CA LEU A 205 -6.82 17.15 -8.65
C LEU A 205 -5.96 15.91 -8.32
N LEU A 206 -5.57 15.13 -9.34
CA LEU A 206 -4.68 13.98 -9.16
C LEU A 206 -3.25 14.40 -8.78
N ILE A 207 -2.72 15.48 -9.37
CA ILE A 207 -1.40 16.02 -8.99
C ILE A 207 -1.45 16.55 -7.56
N LEU A 208 -2.48 17.32 -7.20
CA LEU A 208 -2.66 17.83 -5.85
C LEU A 208 -2.74 16.69 -4.84
N SER A 209 -3.44 15.59 -5.13
CA SER A 209 -3.49 14.45 -4.21
C SER A 209 -2.14 13.76 -4.05
N ILE A 210 -1.35 13.59 -5.12
CA ILE A 210 0.00 13.06 -5.04
C ILE A 210 0.91 13.98 -4.24
N VAL A 211 0.79 15.30 -4.43
CA VAL A 211 1.53 16.30 -3.66
C VAL A 211 1.14 16.23 -2.19
N ILE A 212 -0.16 16.20 -1.86
CA ILE A 212 -0.65 16.06 -0.48
C ILE A 212 -0.10 14.77 0.13
N ILE A 213 -0.16 13.63 -0.57
CA ILE A 213 0.38 12.34 -0.14
C ILE A 213 1.89 12.39 0.12
N LYS A 214 2.64 13.15 -0.70
CA LYS A 214 4.08 13.31 -0.54
C LYS A 214 4.42 14.22 0.65
N TYR A 215 3.60 15.25 0.88
CA TYR A 215 3.79 16.26 1.92
C TYR A 215 3.07 15.94 3.23
N THR A 216 2.29 14.86 3.32
CA THR A 216 1.71 14.37 4.58
C THR A 216 2.81 13.80 5.49
N SER A 217 3.56 14.74 6.08
CA SER A 217 4.50 14.51 7.18
C SER A 217 3.79 14.04 8.45
N TRP A 218 2.47 14.28 8.57
CA TRP A 218 1.68 13.91 9.75
C TRP A 218 1.61 12.40 10.00
N CYS A 219 1.71 11.56 8.96
CA CYS A 219 1.73 10.11 9.12
C CYS A 219 3.14 9.56 9.47
N ARG A 220 4.16 10.42 9.52
CA ARG A 220 5.53 10.01 9.82
C ARG A 220 5.70 9.93 11.34
N SER A 221 6.08 8.74 11.82
CA SER A 221 6.48 8.58 13.21
C SER A 221 7.79 9.32 13.46
N SER A 222 7.86 10.12 14.52
CA SER A 222 9.07 10.83 14.97
C SER A 222 10.06 9.92 15.73
N GLY A 223 9.63 8.69 16.07
CA GLY A 223 10.42 7.74 16.86
C GLY A 223 11.20 6.70 16.06
N ILE A 224 11.24 6.82 14.73
CA ILE A 224 11.99 5.95 13.80
C ILE A 224 12.78 6.81 12.81
#